data_AF-A0AAW8TVX9-F1
#
_entry.id   AF-A0AAW8TVX9-F1
#
_cell.length_a   1.000
_cell.length_b   1.000
_cell.length_c   1.000
_cell.angle_alpha   90.00
_cell.angle_beta   90.00
_cell.angle_gamma   90.00
#
_symmetry.space_group_name_H-M   'P 1'
#
loop_
_entity.id
_entity.type
_entity.pdbx_description
1 polymer ?
#
loop_
_entity_poly.entity_id
_entity_poly.type
_entity_poly.pdbx_seq_one_letter_code
_entity_poly.pdbx_strand_id
1 'polypeptide(L)'
;MKFFIADLHFCHESIIKMSHRPFANITEMHETMIRRWNRVVRPKDEVFIVGDFLYKGSVQEANELLRRLKGRKYLIRGNHEKYLNQP
;
A
#
# COMPACT_ATOMS: atom_id res chain seq x y z
N MET A 1 17.38 5.26 -6.03
CA MET A 1 16.80 4.48 -7.14
C MET A 1 15.32 4.84 -7.27
N LYS A 2 14.72 4.62 -8.45
CA LYS A 2 13.28 4.81 -8.67
C LYS A 2 12.62 3.44 -8.79
N PHE A 3 11.55 3.23 -8.02
CA PHE A 3 10.73 2.03 -8.07
C PHE A 3 9.30 2.39 -8.48
N PHE A 4 8.64 1.45 -9.13
CA PHE A 4 7.25 1.57 -9.54
C PHE A 4 6.48 0.35 -9.04
N ILE A 5 5.31 0.57 -8.48
CA ILE A 5 4.43 -0.46 -7.93
C ILE A 5 2.98 0.04 -8.01
N ALA A 6 2.02 -0.88 -8.08
CA ALA A 6 0.60 -0.56 -8.19
C ALA A 6 -0.23 -1.57 -7.39
N ASP A 7 -1.52 -1.27 -7.18
CA ASP A 7 -2.54 -2.23 -6.71
C ASP A 7 -2.19 -2.91 -5.38
N LEU A 8 -1.62 -2.13 -4.46
CA LEU A 8 -1.25 -2.63 -3.13
C LEU A 8 -2.48 -3.12 -2.36
N HIS A 9 -3.62 -2.43 -2.50
CA HIS A 9 -4.89 -2.80 -1.89
C HIS A 9 -4.78 -3.07 -0.39
N PHE A 10 -4.07 -2.21 0.34
CA PHE A 10 -4.14 -2.23 1.80
C PHE A 10 -5.59 -2.06 2.26
N CYS A 11 -5.92 -2.63 3.42
CA CYS A 11 -7.28 -2.76 3.97
C CYS A 11 -8.32 -3.49 3.09
N HIS A 12 -7.93 -4.17 2.00
CA HIS A 12 -8.86 -4.91 1.14
C HIS A 12 -8.92 -6.43 1.47
N GLU A 13 -9.54 -6.86 2.58
CA GLU A 13 -9.54 -8.29 2.99
C GLU A 13 -10.03 -9.22 1.86
N SER A 14 -11.12 -8.86 1.16
CA SER A 14 -11.67 -9.66 0.07
C SER A 14 -10.70 -9.90 -1.10
N ILE A 15 -9.70 -9.03 -1.31
CA ILE A 15 -8.73 -9.19 -2.40
C ILE A 15 -7.90 -10.47 -2.27
N ILE A 16 -7.73 -10.96 -1.04
CA ILE A 16 -6.97 -12.18 -0.77
C ILE A 16 -7.62 -13.35 -1.51
N LYS A 17 -8.94 -13.51 -1.37
CA LYS A 17 -9.69 -14.55 -2.06
C LYS A 17 -9.89 -14.21 -3.55
N MET A 18 -10.27 -12.98 -3.87
CA MET A 18 -10.59 -12.56 -5.25
C MET A 18 -9.40 -12.66 -6.21
N SER A 19 -8.18 -12.38 -5.73
CA SER A 19 -6.96 -12.40 -6.54
C SER A 19 -6.01 -13.53 -6.16
N HIS A 20 -6.49 -14.53 -5.40
CA HIS A 20 -5.69 -15.66 -4.93
C HIS A 20 -4.35 -15.24 -4.27
N ARG A 21 -4.36 -14.15 -3.49
CA ARG A 21 -3.14 -13.73 -2.79
C ARG A 21 -2.80 -14.76 -1.71
N PRO A 22 -1.52 -15.12 -1.53
CA PRO A 22 -1.10 -16.22 -0.66
C PRO A 22 -1.02 -15.75 0.81
N PHE A 23 -2.12 -15.28 1.37
CA PHE A 23 -2.22 -14.80 2.76
C PHE A 23 -3.47 -15.39 3.42
N ALA A 24 -3.38 -15.72 4.70
CA ALA A 24 -4.50 -16.23 5.48
C ALA A 24 -5.50 -15.13 5.88
N ASN A 25 -5.02 -13.89 6.07
CA ASN A 25 -5.82 -12.73 6.48
C ASN A 25 -5.13 -11.40 6.14
N ILE A 26 -5.85 -10.28 6.31
CA ILE A 26 -5.33 -8.94 6.02
C ILE A 26 -4.08 -8.57 6.84
N THR A 27 -4.01 -8.99 8.11
CA THR A 27 -2.88 -8.68 8.98
C THR A 27 -1.59 -9.32 8.45
N GLU A 28 -1.64 -10.60 8.08
CA GLU A 28 -0.50 -11.30 7.48
C GLU A 28 -0.08 -10.65 6.16
N MET A 29 -1.04 -10.26 5.32
CA MET A 29 -0.78 -9.56 4.06
C MET A 29 -0.03 -8.25 4.31
N HIS A 30 -0.54 -7.41 5.21
CA HIS A 30 0.05 -6.10 5.53
C HIS A 30 1.49 -6.24 6.01
N GLU A 31 1.71 -7.08 7.03
CA GLU A 31 3.03 -7.28 7.62
C GLU A 31 4.03 -7.86 6.61
N THR A 32 3.58 -8.80 5.77
CA THR A 32 4.43 -9.39 4.74
C THR A 32 4.81 -8.40 3.65
N MET A 33 3.86 -7.58 3.20
CA MET A 33 4.11 -6.54 2.19
C MET A 33 5.07 -5.48 2.73
N ILE A 34 4.86 -4.99 3.96
CA ILE A 34 5.73 -4.01 4.62
C ILE A 34 7.16 -4.55 4.77
N ARG A 35 7.30 -5.80 5.24
CA ARG A 35 8.60 -6.47 5.37
C ARG A 35 9.32 -6.59 4.03
N ARG A 36 8.62 -7.03 2.97
CA ARG A 36 9.20 -7.19 1.63
C ARG A 36 9.61 -5.85 1.04
N TRP A 37 8.76 -4.83 1.19
CA TRP A 37 9.08 -3.46 0.78
C TRP A 37 10.35 -2.95 1.46
N ASN A 38 10.41 -3.02 2.78
CA ASN A 38 11.50 -2.48 3.59
C ASN A 38 12.82 -3.24 3.47
N ARG A 39 12.80 -4.44 2.88
CA ARG A 39 13.98 -5.23 2.51
C ARG A 39 14.68 -4.68 1.25
N VAL A 40 13.93 -4.03 0.36
CA VAL A 40 14.44 -3.54 -0.94
C VAL A 40 14.61 -2.03 -0.94
N VAL A 41 13.60 -1.30 -0.46
CA VAL A 41 13.54 0.17 -0.54
C VAL A 41 14.33 0.80 0.60
N ARG A 42 15.23 1.72 0.27
CA ARG A 42 16.03 2.51 1.22
C ARG A 42 15.37 3.86 1.50
N PRO A 43 15.70 4.54 2.62
CA PRO A 43 15.05 5.79 3.00
C PRO A 43 15.07 6.91 1.95
N LYS A 44 16.11 6.98 1.11
CA LYS A 44 16.27 8.02 0.08
C LYS A 44 15.77 7.61 -1.32
N ASP A 45 15.29 6.38 -1.47
CA ASP A 45 14.72 5.91 -2.75
C ASP A 45 13.36 6.56 -3.01
N GLU A 46 13.01 6.68 -4.28
CA GLU A 46 11.73 7.20 -4.73
C GLU A 46 10.86 6.03 -5.16
N VAL A 47 9.63 5.96 -4.65
CA VAL A 47 8.67 4.93 -5.02
C VAL A 47 7.39 5.57 -5.52
N PHE A 48 7.08 5.30 -6.79
CA PHE A 48 5.85 5.72 -7.43
C PHE A 48 4.82 4.61 -7.25
N ILE A 49 3.77 4.93 -6.50
CA ILE A 49 2.62 4.06 -6.26
C ILE A 49 1.54 4.47 -7.26
N VAL A 50 1.30 3.63 -8.25
CA VAL A 50 0.45 3.92 -9.40
C VAL A 50 -0.94 3.35 -9.19
N GLY A 51 -1.72 3.99 -8.32
CA GLY A 51 -3.11 3.63 -8.04
C GLY A 51 -3.32 2.56 -6.97
N ASP A 52 -4.53 2.56 -6.44
CA ASP A 52 -5.12 1.52 -5.58
C ASP A 52 -4.22 1.09 -4.41
N PHE A 53 -3.71 2.10 -3.70
CA PHE A 53 -2.91 1.94 -2.48
C PHE A 53 -3.76 1.33 -1.35
N LEU A 54 -4.96 1.86 -1.15
CA LEU A 54 -5.83 1.55 -0.01
C LEU A 54 -7.27 1.37 -0.48
N TYR A 55 -7.97 0.38 0.08
CA TYR A 55 -9.38 0.14 -0.16
C TYR A 55 -10.20 0.32 1.11
N LYS A 56 -11.14 1.28 1.10
CA LYS A 56 -12.10 1.54 2.19
C LYS A 56 -11.50 1.75 3.60
N GLY A 57 -10.19 1.93 3.72
CA GLY A 57 -9.55 2.36 4.96
C GLY A 57 -9.72 3.86 5.21
N SER A 58 -9.50 4.25 6.46
CA SER A 58 -9.45 5.63 6.93
C SER A 58 -8.16 6.34 6.51
N VAL A 59 -8.17 7.67 6.57
CA VAL A 59 -6.98 8.51 6.36
C VAL A 59 -5.89 8.17 7.41
N GLN A 60 -6.30 7.84 8.63
CA GLN A 60 -5.42 7.44 9.72
C GLN A 60 -4.68 6.13 9.39
N GLU A 61 -5.40 5.10 8.94
CA GLU A 61 -4.80 3.83 8.50
C GLU A 61 -3.86 4.02 7.30
N ALA A 62 -4.26 4.84 6.32
CA ALA A 62 -3.42 5.16 5.17
C ALA A 62 -2.09 5.80 5.63
N ASN A 63 -2.16 6.77 6.54
CA ASN A 63 -0.99 7.45 7.07
C ASN A 63 -0.10 6.53 7.91
N GLU A 64 -0.69 5.62 8.70
CA GLU A 64 0.07 4.62 9.46
C GLU A 64 0.86 3.70 8.54
N LEU A 65 0.20 3.14 7.52
CA LEU A 65 0.83 2.28 6.53
C LEU A 65 1.95 3.02 5.78
N LEU A 66 1.68 4.24 5.31
CA LEU A 66 2.69 5.06 4.63
C LEU A 66 3.90 5.34 5.53
N ARG A 67 3.73 5.59 6.83
CA ARG A 67 4.87 5.80 7.75
C ARG A 67 5.73 4.55 7.89
N ARG A 68 5.14 3.35 7.80
CA ARG A 68 5.85 2.06 7.92
C ARG A 68 6.63 1.66 6.66
N LEU A 69 6.35 2.27 5.51
CA LEU A 69 7.03 1.99 4.23
C LEU A 69 8.22 2.95 4.00
N LYS A 70 9.43 2.40 3.85
CA LYS A 70 10.65 3.17 3.55
C LYS A 70 10.55 3.88 2.19
N GLY A 71 11.36 4.93 2.02
CA GLY A 71 11.45 5.71 0.79
C GLY A 71 10.53 6.94 0.78
N ARG A 72 10.72 7.79 -0.22
CA ARG A 72 9.81 8.88 -0.58
C ARG A 72 8.74 8.33 -1.51
N LYS A 73 7.47 8.47 -1.11
CA LYS A 73 6.34 7.87 -1.83
C LYS A 73 5.63 8.96 -2.64
N TYR A 74 5.42 8.69 -3.91
CA TYR A 74 4.62 9.50 -4.82
C TYR A 74 3.38 8.70 -5.16
N LEU A 75 2.22 9.11 -4.64
CA LEU A 75 0.95 8.44 -4.91
C LEU A 75 0.30 9.07 -6.13
N ILE A 76 0.10 8.27 -7.17
CA ILE A 76 -0.74 8.61 -8.32
C ILE A 76 -2.11 8.00 -8.05
N ARG A 77 -3.14 8.83 -8.13
CA ARG A 77 -4.51 8.46 -7.76
C ARG A 77 -5.07 7.38 -8.69
N GLY A 78 -5.56 6.28 -8.12
CA GLY A 78 -6.39 5.28 -8.77
C GLY A 78 -7.88 5.45 -8.44
N ASN A 79 -8.70 4.46 -8.80
CA ASN A 79 -10.14 4.51 -8.61
C ASN A 79 -10.57 4.23 -7.15
N HIS A 80 -9.70 3.61 -6.34
CA HIS A 80 -10.02 3.34 -4.93
C HIS A 80 -9.59 4.43 -3.93
N GLU A 81 -8.83 5.44 -4.36
CA GLU A 81 -8.36 6.59 -3.55
C GLU A 81 -9.46 7.64 -3.22
N LYS A 82 -10.66 7.20 -2.84
CA LYS A 82 -11.76 8.11 -2.46
C LYS A 82 -11.46 8.91 -1.18
N TYR A 83 -10.63 8.34 -0.29
CA TYR A 83 -10.21 8.95 0.98
C TYR A 83 -9.35 10.21 0.80
N LEU A 84 -8.72 10.41 -0.37
CA LEU A 84 -7.97 11.64 -0.66
C LEU A 84 -8.85 12.88 -0.80
N ASN A 85 -10.17 12.70 -0.96
CA ASN A 85 -11.12 13.82 -1.02
C ASN A 85 -11.74 14.14 0.34
N GLN A 86 -11.32 13.44 1.40
CA GLN A 86 -11.75 13.71 2.76
C GLN A 86 -10.72 14.63 3.42
N PRO A 87 -11.15 15.76 4.02
CA PRO A 87 -10.25 16.74 4.62
C PRO A 87 -9.45 16.18 5.81
#